data_AF-A0A9E4H1H8-F1
#
_entry.id   AF-A0A9E4H1H8-F1
#
_cell.length_a   1.000
_cell.length_b   1.000
_cell.length_c   1.000
_cell.angle_alpha   90.00
_cell.angle_beta   90.00
_cell.angle_gamma   90.00
#
_symmetry.space_group_name_H-M   'P 1'
#
loop_
_entity.id
_entity.type
_entity.pdbx_description
1 polymer ?
#
loop_
_entity_poly.entity_id
_entity_poly.type
_entity_poly.pdbx_seq_one_letter_code
_entity_poly.pdbx_strand_id
1 'polypeptide(L)'
;MTNSPSKRPLDVYLRLALATLIIFWCFMIARPFLVMLIWASIIAVSLYPLYKRLIKLLRGKRILTSAVMIVALIALFIIPSIQIGHSLTKTAKEIKRELDSGVFRFAEPDEAIQELPVVGNRLYDLWNEAAFNFETFLEHYREPLANFGTWLLKSIVNVMGDLV
;
A
#
# COMPACT_ATOMS: atom_id res chain seq x y z
N MET A 1 12.73 23.52 62.43
CA MET A 1 13.34 24.39 61.40
C MET A 1 12.65 24.12 60.07
N THR A 2 12.02 25.16 59.53
CA THR A 2 11.70 25.43 58.11
C THR A 2 10.75 24.50 57.35
N ASN A 3 9.47 24.88 57.36
CA ASN A 3 8.58 25.08 56.21
C ASN A 3 8.61 24.04 55.08
N SER A 4 7.51 23.30 54.91
CA SER A 4 7.09 22.82 53.59
C SER A 4 5.70 23.39 53.29
N PRO A 5 5.61 24.34 52.33
CA PRO A 5 4.44 25.15 52.10
C PRO A 5 3.30 24.35 51.45
N SER A 6 2.07 24.76 51.73
CA SER A 6 0.84 24.34 51.07
C SER A 6 0.92 24.48 49.54
N LYS A 7 1.30 23.40 48.85
CA LYS A 7 1.32 23.31 47.37
C LYS A 7 0.35 22.27 46.78
N ARG A 8 -0.59 21.77 47.61
CA ARG A 8 -1.58 20.73 47.28
C ARG A 8 -2.37 20.93 45.97
N PRO A 9 -2.84 22.12 45.58
CA PRO A 9 -3.55 22.25 44.31
C PRO A 9 -2.59 22.12 43.11
N LEU A 10 -1.37 22.66 43.20
CA LEU A 10 -0.43 22.71 42.08
C LEU A 10 0.05 21.31 41.67
N ASP A 11 0.34 20.45 42.65
CA ASP A 11 0.71 19.05 42.40
C ASP A 11 -0.41 18.27 41.71
N VAL A 12 -1.67 18.55 42.06
CA VAL A 12 -2.85 17.93 41.44
C VAL A 12 -3.00 18.40 39.99
N TYR A 13 -2.87 19.70 39.72
CA TYR A 13 -2.91 20.23 38.35
C TYR A 13 -1.77 19.68 37.50
N LEU A 14 -0.56 19.58 38.05
CA LEU A 14 0.60 19.05 37.33
C LEU A 14 0.43 17.57 37.01
N ARG A 15 -0.06 16.77 37.98
CA ARG A 15 -0.32 15.34 37.77
C ARG A 15 -1.45 15.11 36.77
N LEU A 16 -2.50 15.93 36.80
CA LEU A 16 -3.59 15.88 35.84
C LEU A 16 -3.11 16.27 34.43
N ALA A 17 -2.32 17.34 34.32
CA ALA A 17 -1.71 17.77 33.06
C ALA A 17 -0.81 16.68 32.46
N LEU A 18 0.06 16.08 33.27
CA LEU A 18 0.89 14.94 32.84
C LEU A 18 0.03 13.75 32.41
N ALA A 19 -1.01 13.39 33.18
CA ALA A 19 -1.90 12.28 32.82
C ALA A 19 -2.61 12.53 31.48
N THR A 20 -3.14 13.74 31.27
CA THR A 20 -3.78 14.11 29.99
C THR A 20 -2.78 14.14 28.83
N LEU A 21 -1.55 14.62 29.07
CA LEU A 21 -0.48 14.62 28.07
C LEU A 21 -0.13 13.20 27.63
N ILE A 22 0.02 12.28 28.58
CA ILE A 22 0.33 10.86 28.30
C ILE A 22 -0.82 10.19 27.53
N ILE A 23 -2.07 10.42 27.95
CA ILE A 23 -3.25 9.88 27.24
C ILE A 23 -3.32 10.43 25.82
N PHE A 24 -3.08 11.73 25.63
CA PHE A 24 -3.05 12.36 24.32
C PHE A 24 -1.95 11.77 23.42
N TRP A 25 -0.75 11.59 23.95
CA TRP A 25 0.36 10.99 23.20
C TRP A 25 0.10 9.53 22.84
N CYS A 26 -0.44 8.76 23.79
CA CYS A 26 -0.85 7.38 23.56
C CYS A 26 -1.91 7.30 22.45
N PHE A 27 -2.89 8.21 22.45
CA PHE A 27 -3.91 8.27 21.41
C PHE A 27 -3.33 8.65 20.05
N MET A 28 -2.36 9.57 19.99
CA MET A 28 -1.69 9.95 18.75
C MET A 28 -0.97 8.75 18.10
N ILE A 29 -0.30 7.93 18.92
CA ILE A 29 0.37 6.70 18.47
C ILE A 29 -0.67 5.63 18.09
N ALA A 30 -1.76 5.49 18.85
CA ALA A 30 -2.81 4.51 18.58
C ALA A 30 -3.64 4.84 17.32
N ARG A 31 -3.74 6.11 16.93
CA ARG A 31 -4.54 6.60 15.80
C ARG A 31 -4.30 5.83 14.48
N PRO A 32 -3.07 5.61 13.99
CA PRO A 32 -2.83 4.81 12.78
C PRO A 32 -3.30 3.35 12.93
N PHE A 33 -3.25 2.77 14.13
CA PHE A 33 -3.69 1.40 14.37
C PHE A 33 -5.22 1.25 14.38
N LEU A 34 -5.96 2.27 14.83
CA LEU A 34 -7.42 2.22 14.87
C LEU A 34 -8.02 1.99 13.49
N VAL A 35 -7.48 2.63 12.46
CA VAL A 35 -7.93 2.42 11.07
C VAL A 35 -7.74 0.95 10.67
N MET A 36 -6.56 0.39 10.92
CA MET A 36 -6.25 -1.01 10.61
C MET A 36 -7.13 -1.99 11.42
N LEU A 37 -7.43 -1.68 12.69
CA LEU A 37 -8.31 -2.46 13.54
C LEU A 37 -9.76 -2.45 13.06
N ILE A 38 -10.27 -1.30 12.60
CA ILE A 38 -11.63 -1.20 12.03
C ILE A 38 -11.73 -2.08 10.79
N TRP A 39 -10.76 -1.96 9.86
CA TRP A 39 -10.73 -2.81 8.67
C TRP A 39 -10.64 -4.31 9.02
N ALA A 40 -9.76 -4.68 9.95
CA ALA A 40 -9.65 -6.06 10.43
C ALA A 40 -10.96 -6.56 11.06
N SER A 41 -11.66 -5.71 11.83
CA SER A 41 -12.96 -6.04 12.43
C SER A 41 -14.03 -6.27 11.37
N ILE A 42 -14.12 -5.42 10.35
CA ILE A 42 -15.05 -5.57 9.21
C ILE A 42 -14.79 -6.92 8.51
N ILE A 43 -13.53 -7.24 8.22
CA ILE A 43 -13.15 -8.52 7.59
C ILE A 43 -13.49 -9.69 8.51
N ALA A 44 -13.17 -9.61 9.80
CA ALA A 44 -13.43 -10.69 10.77
C ALA A 44 -14.93 -10.98 10.90
N VAL A 45 -15.77 -9.95 10.97
CA VAL A 45 -17.24 -10.09 11.02
C VAL A 45 -17.76 -10.68 9.71
N SER A 46 -17.23 -10.27 8.56
CA SER A 46 -17.58 -10.83 7.25
C SER A 46 -17.14 -12.28 7.07
N LEU A 47 -16.02 -12.69 7.65
CA LEU A 47 -15.52 -14.08 7.64
C LEU A 47 -16.26 -15.00 8.61
N TYR A 48 -16.86 -14.47 9.67
CA TYR A 48 -17.58 -15.26 10.66
C TYR A 48 -18.67 -16.20 10.07
N PRO A 49 -19.56 -15.77 9.14
CA PRO A 49 -20.50 -16.69 8.50
C PRO A 49 -19.79 -17.79 7.69
N LEU A 50 -18.65 -17.49 7.07
CA LEU A 50 -17.84 -18.46 6.35
C LEU A 50 -17.25 -19.50 7.31
N TYR A 51 -16.76 -19.06 8.48
CA TYR A 51 -16.27 -19.94 9.55
C TYR A 51 -17.37 -20.88 10.05
N LYS A 52 -18.59 -20.37 10.24
CA LYS A 52 -19.75 -21.18 10.66
C LYS A 52 -20.17 -22.21 9.60
N ARG A 53 -20.07 -21.90 8.31
CA ARG A 53 -20.34 -22.88 7.25
C ARG A 53 -19.25 -23.96 7.26
N LEU A 54 -17.99 -23.55 7.37
CA LEU A 54 -16.85 -24.46 7.36
C LEU A 54 -16.86 -25.41 8.57
N ILE A 55 -17.16 -24.93 9.78
CA ILE A 55 -17.24 -25.79 10.97
C ILE A 55 -18.36 -26.83 10.88
N LYS A 56 -19.48 -26.49 10.22
CA LYS A 56 -20.57 -27.43 9.93
C LYS A 56 -20.12 -28.52 8.95
N LEU A 57 -19.37 -28.15 7.89
CA LEU A 57 -18.80 -29.13 6.95
C LEU A 57 -17.77 -30.05 7.64
N LEU A 58 -16.93 -29.51 8.52
CA LEU A 58 -15.88 -30.26 9.23
C LEU A 58 -16.37 -30.98 10.51
N ARG A 59 -17.68 -31.27 10.60
CA ARG A 59 -18.30 -32.04 11.69
C ARG A 59 -18.02 -31.49 13.09
N GLY A 60 -17.93 -30.16 13.25
CA GLY A 60 -17.78 -29.52 14.55
C GLY A 60 -16.36 -29.50 15.12
N LYS A 61 -15.34 -29.99 14.40
CA LYS A 61 -13.95 -29.98 14.86
C LYS A 61 -13.36 -28.56 14.78
N ARG A 62 -13.48 -27.81 15.88
CA ARG A 62 -13.13 -26.37 15.98
C ARG A 62 -11.69 -26.05 15.59
N ILE A 63 -10.72 -26.85 16.04
CA ILE A 63 -9.27 -26.65 15.82
C ILE A 63 -8.89 -26.87 14.34
N LEU A 64 -9.39 -27.96 13.74
CA LEU A 64 -9.15 -28.24 12.33
C LEU A 64 -9.78 -27.18 11.43
N THR A 65 -11.00 -26.72 11.80
CA THR A 65 -11.69 -25.67 11.04
C THR A 65 -10.91 -24.36 11.04
N SER A 66 -10.39 -23.93 12.20
CA SER A 66 -9.57 -22.72 12.27
C SER A 66 -8.28 -22.84 11.47
N ALA A 67 -7.59 -23.98 11.56
CA ALA A 67 -6.36 -24.20 10.79
C ALA A 67 -6.63 -24.17 9.28
N VAL A 68 -7.66 -24.88 8.82
CA VAL A 68 -8.04 -24.90 7.40
C VAL A 68 -8.47 -23.52 6.91
N MET A 69 -9.24 -22.77 7.71
CA MET A 69 -9.61 -21.40 7.37
C MET A 69 -8.39 -20.50 7.21
N ILE A 70 -7.44 -20.54 8.16
CA ILE A 70 -6.24 -19.71 8.11
C ILE A 70 -5.41 -20.05 6.87
N VAL A 71 -5.19 -21.34 6.61
CA VAL A 71 -4.46 -21.80 5.41
C VAL A 71 -5.16 -21.36 4.13
N ALA A 72 -6.49 -21.46 4.08
CA ALA A 72 -7.27 -21.04 2.92
C ALA A 72 -7.18 -19.52 2.68
N LEU A 73 -7.23 -18.70 3.73
CA LEU A 73 -7.06 -17.25 3.62
C LEU A 73 -5.66 -16.86 3.18
N ILE A 74 -4.63 -17.52 3.74
CA ILE A 74 -3.24 -17.32 3.32
C ILE A 74 -3.09 -17.65 1.84
N ALA A 75 -3.60 -18.81 1.40
CA ALA A 75 -3.56 -19.20 -0.01
C ALA A 75 -4.30 -18.19 -0.89
N LEU A 76 -5.49 -17.73 -0.47
CA LEU A 76 -6.28 -16.72 -1.18
C LEU A 76 -5.53 -15.41 -1.38
N PHE A 77 -4.66 -15.01 -0.44
CA PHE A 77 -3.83 -13.81 -0.57
C PHE A 77 -2.54 -14.04 -1.36
N ILE A 78 -1.83 -15.15 -1.10
CA ILE A 78 -0.51 -15.42 -1.72
C ILE A 78 -0.65 -15.71 -3.22
N ILE A 79 -1.65 -16.49 -3.63
CA ILE A 79 -1.86 -16.86 -5.04
C ILE A 79 -1.97 -15.64 -5.96
N PRO A 80 -2.89 -14.67 -5.75
CA PRO A 80 -2.99 -13.51 -6.62
C PRO A 80 -1.74 -12.63 -6.53
N SER A 81 -1.08 -12.55 -5.39
CA SER A 81 0.16 -11.77 -5.23
C SER A 81 1.29 -12.31 -6.12
N ILE A 82 1.44 -13.64 -6.17
CA ILE A 82 2.39 -14.30 -7.07
C ILE A 82 1.99 -14.11 -8.54
N GLN A 83 0.69 -14.20 -8.86
CA GLN A 83 0.21 -13.96 -10.22
C GLN A 83 0.50 -12.54 -10.71
N ILE A 84 0.28 -11.52 -9.86
CA ILE A 84 0.62 -10.13 -10.18
C ILE A 84 2.12 -10.00 -10.47
N GLY A 85 2.98 -10.59 -9.63
CA GLY A 85 4.42 -10.60 -9.87
C GLY A 85 4.81 -11.28 -11.20
N HIS A 86 4.17 -12.40 -11.54
CA HIS A 86 4.38 -13.06 -12.83
C HIS A 86 3.92 -12.22 -14.01
N SER A 87 2.77 -11.55 -13.92
CA SER A 87 2.27 -10.67 -14.97
C SER A 87 3.21 -9.50 -15.19
N LEU A 88 3.67 -8.84 -14.12
CA LEU A 88 4.64 -7.74 -14.20
C LEU A 88 5.95 -8.17 -14.85
N THR A 89 6.50 -9.33 -14.46
CA THR A 89 7.74 -9.85 -15.04
C THR A 89 7.58 -10.30 -16.49
N LYS A 90 6.41 -10.84 -16.87
CA LYS A 90 6.10 -11.16 -18.27
C LYS A 90 6.02 -9.88 -19.10
N THR A 91 5.25 -8.89 -18.68
CA THR A 91 5.13 -7.59 -19.38
C THR A 91 6.49 -6.91 -19.53
N ALA A 92 7.32 -6.89 -18.48
CA ALA A 92 8.67 -6.35 -18.56
C ALA A 92 9.57 -7.10 -19.56
N LYS A 93 9.45 -8.44 -19.65
CA LYS A 93 10.18 -9.25 -20.64
C LYS A 93 9.65 -9.05 -22.06
N GLU A 94 8.34 -8.89 -22.24
CA GLU A 94 7.69 -8.60 -23.51
C GLU A 94 8.21 -7.27 -24.07
N ILE A 95 8.15 -6.20 -23.26
CA ILE A 95 8.66 -4.87 -23.59
C ILE A 95 10.15 -4.94 -23.94
N LYS A 96 10.97 -5.66 -23.16
CA LYS A 96 12.39 -5.79 -23.48
C LYS A 96 12.62 -6.50 -24.83
N ARG A 97 11.87 -7.56 -25.11
CA ARG A 97 11.99 -8.32 -26.38
C ARG A 97 11.59 -7.49 -27.57
N GLU A 98 10.50 -6.76 -27.46
CA GLU A 98 10.06 -5.82 -28.49
C GLU A 98 11.16 -4.77 -28.73
N LEU A 99 11.81 -4.26 -27.67
CA LEU A 99 12.86 -3.23 -27.77
C LEU A 99 14.14 -3.76 -28.44
N ASP A 100 14.57 -4.96 -28.05
CA ASP A 100 15.73 -5.64 -28.62
C ASP A 100 15.50 -6.08 -30.09
N SER A 101 14.24 -6.25 -30.51
CA SER A 101 13.87 -6.67 -31.87
C SER A 101 13.94 -5.55 -32.92
N GLY A 102 14.18 -4.29 -32.50
CA GLY A 102 14.31 -3.16 -33.41
C GLY A 102 13.00 -2.74 -34.12
N VAL A 103 11.87 -3.35 -33.76
CA VAL A 103 10.52 -3.04 -34.27
C VAL A 103 9.68 -2.43 -33.13
N PHE A 104 10.25 -1.49 -32.38
CA PHE A 104 9.46 -0.73 -31.41
C PHE A 104 8.70 0.38 -32.14
N ARG A 105 7.50 0.06 -32.58
CA ARG A 105 6.44 1.06 -32.69
C ARG A 105 5.66 0.92 -31.40
N PHE A 106 5.76 1.88 -30.47
CA PHE A 106 4.70 1.95 -29.47
C PHE A 106 3.38 1.98 -30.22
N ALA A 107 2.39 1.21 -29.74
CA ALA A 107 1.07 1.23 -30.33
C ALA A 107 0.61 2.70 -30.49
N GLU A 108 0.18 3.05 -31.70
CA GLU A 108 -0.38 4.38 -31.99
C GLU A 108 -1.43 4.69 -30.92
N PRO A 109 -1.37 5.88 -30.30
CA PRO A 109 -2.32 6.24 -29.27
C PRO A 109 -3.72 6.19 -29.87
N ASP A 110 -4.58 5.34 -29.30
CA ASP A 110 -5.96 5.19 -29.72
C ASP A 110 -6.66 6.56 -29.64
N GLU A 111 -7.51 6.89 -30.62
CA GLU A 111 -8.20 8.19 -30.69
C GLU A 111 -9.08 8.42 -29.44
N ALA A 112 -9.49 7.33 -28.78
CA ALA A 112 -10.19 7.36 -27.48
C ALA A 112 -9.39 8.08 -26.37
N ILE A 113 -8.07 8.21 -26.49
CA ILE A 113 -7.21 8.93 -25.53
C ILE A 113 -7.37 10.46 -25.71
N GLN A 114 -7.61 10.94 -26.94
CA GLN A 114 -7.91 12.36 -27.20
C GLN A 114 -9.27 12.78 -26.63
N GLU A 115 -10.24 11.86 -26.55
CA GLU A 115 -11.58 12.14 -26.05
C GLU A 115 -11.63 12.48 -24.54
N LEU A 116 -10.51 12.31 -23.81
CA LEU A 116 -10.41 12.66 -22.39
C LEU A 116 -10.39 14.19 -22.20
N PRO A 117 -11.43 14.80 -21.61
CA PRO A 117 -11.69 16.25 -21.71
C PRO A 117 -10.69 17.15 -20.95
N VAL A 118 -9.85 16.59 -20.08
CA VAL A 118 -8.92 17.37 -19.23
C VAL A 118 -7.45 17.12 -19.57
N VAL A 119 -7.11 15.95 -20.11
CA VAL A 119 -5.70 15.54 -20.29
C VAL A 119 -5.43 14.88 -21.64
N GLY A 120 -6.46 14.64 -22.46
CA GLY A 120 -6.37 13.84 -23.67
C GLY A 120 -5.34 14.35 -24.67
N ASN A 121 -5.41 15.63 -25.02
CA ASN A 121 -4.48 16.23 -25.99
C ASN A 121 -3.01 16.16 -25.52
N ARG A 122 -2.72 16.50 -24.26
CA ARG A 122 -1.34 16.44 -23.74
C ARG A 122 -0.82 15.02 -23.64
N LEU A 123 -1.67 14.08 -23.26
CA LEU A 123 -1.31 12.67 -23.13
C LEU A 123 -1.10 12.03 -24.50
N TYR A 124 -1.93 12.40 -25.48
CA TYR A 124 -1.80 11.99 -26.87
C TYR A 124 -0.48 12.49 -27.48
N ASP A 125 -0.16 13.78 -27.31
CA ASP A 125 1.09 14.35 -27.84
C ASP A 125 2.33 13.70 -27.23
N LEU A 126 2.34 13.49 -25.91
CA LEU A 126 3.41 12.78 -25.20
C LEU A 126 3.56 11.32 -25.64
N TRP A 127 2.42 10.63 -25.86
CA TRP A 127 2.41 9.24 -26.31
C TRP A 127 2.90 9.13 -27.75
N ASN A 128 2.52 10.08 -28.60
CA ASN A 128 2.93 10.15 -29.99
C ASN A 128 4.44 10.41 -30.10
N GLU A 129 4.97 11.34 -29.30
CA GLU A 129 6.41 11.64 -29.25
C GLU A 129 7.23 10.44 -28.75
N ALA A 130 6.74 9.73 -27.72
CA ALA A 130 7.33 8.49 -27.25
C ALA A 130 7.27 7.35 -28.30
N ALA A 131 6.21 7.33 -29.12
CA ALA A 131 5.99 6.28 -30.11
C ALA A 131 6.88 6.40 -31.35
N PHE A 132 7.17 7.62 -31.79
CA PHE A 132 8.01 7.87 -32.96
C PHE A 132 9.49 8.06 -32.62
N ASN A 133 9.82 8.54 -31.41
CA ASN A 133 11.18 8.91 -31.00
C ASN A 133 11.49 8.49 -29.56
N PHE A 134 11.42 7.18 -29.28
CA PHE A 134 11.62 6.65 -27.92
C PHE A 134 13.00 6.97 -27.32
N GLU A 135 14.06 6.98 -28.13
CA GLU A 135 15.42 7.30 -27.69
C GLU A 135 15.53 8.76 -27.22
N THR A 136 14.93 9.69 -27.97
CA THR A 136 14.89 11.12 -27.64
C THR A 136 13.97 11.41 -26.47
N PHE A 137 12.85 10.68 -26.36
CA PHE A 137 11.97 10.72 -25.19
C PHE A 137 12.68 10.21 -23.94
N LEU A 138 13.40 9.09 -24.04
CA LEU A 138 14.19 8.55 -22.92
C LEU A 138 15.28 9.52 -22.48
N GLU A 139 15.99 10.19 -23.40
CA GLU A 139 16.97 11.20 -23.04
C GLU A 139 16.35 12.40 -22.31
N HIS A 140 15.23 12.91 -22.82
CA HIS A 140 14.53 14.05 -22.21
C HIS A 140 13.93 13.72 -20.84
N TYR A 141 13.42 12.49 -20.65
CA TYR A 141 12.75 12.05 -19.43
C TYR A 141 13.62 11.17 -18.52
N ARG A 142 14.90 10.95 -18.84
CA ARG A 142 15.84 10.13 -18.07
C ARG A 142 15.95 10.57 -16.61
N GLU A 143 16.11 11.88 -16.38
CA GLU A 143 16.21 12.43 -15.03
C GLU A 143 14.92 12.26 -14.22
N PRO A 144 13.74 12.65 -14.73
CA PRO A 144 12.47 12.34 -14.08
C PRO A 144 12.28 10.86 -13.73
N LEU A 145 12.58 9.94 -14.66
CA LEU A 145 12.49 8.50 -14.43
C LEU A 145 13.49 7.99 -13.39
N ALA A 146 14.75 8.45 -13.45
CA ALA A 146 15.77 8.09 -12.47
C ALA A 146 15.44 8.63 -11.07
N ASN A 147 14.91 9.85 -10.98
CA ASN A 147 14.47 10.46 -9.74
C ASN A 147 13.24 9.72 -9.17
N PHE A 148 12.31 9.29 -10.02
CA PHE A 148 11.17 8.47 -9.59
C PHE A 148 11.62 7.09 -9.10
N GLY A 149 12.54 6.43 -9.81
CA GLY A 149 13.11 5.15 -9.41
C GLY A 149 13.85 5.24 -8.07
N THR A 150 14.68 6.27 -7.90
CA THR A 150 15.37 6.50 -6.62
C THR A 150 14.43 6.93 -5.50
N TRP A 151 13.36 7.69 -5.79
CA TRP A 151 12.30 8.02 -4.84
C TRP A 151 11.52 6.77 -4.39
N LEU A 152 11.19 5.87 -5.32
CA LEU A 152 10.53 4.59 -4.99
C LEU A 152 11.42 3.71 -4.13
N LEU A 153 12.70 3.55 -4.50
CA LEU A 153 13.67 2.80 -3.71
C LEU A 153 13.81 3.40 -2.31
N LYS A 154 13.95 4.73 -2.22
CA LYS A 154 14.00 5.42 -0.93
C LYS A 154 12.72 5.25 -0.13
N SER A 155 11.54 5.28 -0.76
CA SER A 155 10.26 5.08 -0.07
C SER A 155 10.14 3.67 0.50
N ILE A 156 10.56 2.65 -0.25
CA ILE A 156 10.59 1.26 0.22
C ILE A 156 11.58 1.10 1.38
N VAL A 157 12.79 1.66 1.25
CA VAL A 157 13.81 1.64 2.31
C VAL A 157 13.33 2.38 3.56
N ASN A 158 12.67 3.53 3.41
CA ASN A 158 12.18 4.33 4.53
C ASN A 158 11.02 3.64 5.25
N VAL A 159 10.06 3.05 4.52
CA VAL A 159 8.97 2.27 5.13
C VAL A 159 9.50 1.03 5.84
N MET A 160 10.49 0.33 5.28
CA MET A 160 11.13 -0.80 5.97
C MET A 160 11.96 -0.36 7.18
N GLY A 161 12.62 0.80 7.11
CA GLY A 161 13.39 1.38 8.21
C GLY A 161 12.51 1.93 9.33
N ASP A 162 11.33 2.47 9.02
CA ASP A 162 10.33 2.92 10.00
C ASP A 162 9.63 1.73 10.72
N LEU A 163 9.80 0.50 10.21
CA LEU A 163 9.21 -0.73 10.74
C LEU A 163 10.20 -1.62 11.53
N VAL A 164 11.49 -1.24 11.60
CA VAL A 164 12.56 -1.93 12.38
C VAL A 164 13.06 -1.01 13.49
#